data_AF-A0A7X2MHK2-F1
#
_entry.id   AF-A0A7X2MHK2-F1
#
_cell.length_a   1.000
_cell.length_b   1.000
_cell.length_c   1.000
_cell.angle_alpha   90.00
_cell.angle_beta   90.00
_cell.angle_gamma   90.00
#
_symmetry.space_group_name_H-M   'P 1'
#
loop_
_entity.id
_entity.type
_entity.pdbx_description
1 polymer ?
#
loop_
_entity_poly.entity_id
_entity_poly.type
_entity_poly.pdbx_seq_one_letter_code
_entity_poly.pdbx_strand_id
1 'polypeptide(L)'
;AGLEGNLQMLMKYWKPSVTIAILGVIVPTGSAALLCALVFGFSWETALFIGLVLSATSVSITVQVLREMNRMNSREGAMILGAAVADDIICVILLGLSISFVGSSGTSGIALLKLIGPKILFFVIAFLLGKWFVPKFLEIFSKLNASENDTTAAIILCFGFAALAVSMGMSDVLGAYFAGLAISE
;
A
#
# COMPACT_ATOMS: atom_id res chain seq x y z
N ALA A 1 -1.12 -9.61 -12.02
CA ALA A 1 -0.32 -8.71 -11.17
C ALA A 1 0.08 -9.41 -9.87
N GLY A 2 -0.81 -9.60 -8.89
CA GLY A 2 -0.48 -10.33 -7.65
C GLY A 2 -0.02 -11.77 -7.92
N LEU A 3 -0.78 -12.51 -8.73
CA LEU A 3 -0.46 -13.89 -9.16
C LEU A 3 0.84 -14.02 -9.95
N GLU A 4 1.32 -12.92 -10.53
CA GLU A 4 2.55 -12.87 -11.31
C GLU A 4 3.70 -12.29 -10.48
N GLY A 5 3.42 -11.83 -9.26
CA GLY A 5 4.37 -11.14 -8.40
C GLY A 5 5.26 -12.12 -7.64
N ASN A 6 6.40 -11.63 -7.19
CA ASN A 6 7.35 -12.43 -6.42
C ASN A 6 7.60 -11.77 -5.06
N LEU A 7 7.03 -12.35 -4.01
CA LEU A 7 7.14 -11.85 -2.64
C LEU A 7 8.59 -11.84 -2.14
N GLN A 8 9.40 -12.83 -2.54
CA GLN A 8 10.82 -12.89 -2.17
C GLN A 8 11.61 -11.72 -2.75
N MET A 9 11.32 -11.33 -4.00
CA MET A 9 11.93 -10.15 -4.64
C MET A 9 11.53 -8.86 -3.93
N LEU A 10 10.26 -8.72 -3.55
CA LEU A 10 9.79 -7.55 -2.78
C LEU A 10 10.51 -7.44 -1.43
N MET A 11 10.64 -8.55 -0.70
CA MET A 11 11.38 -8.60 0.57
C MET A 11 12.88 -8.34 0.39
N LYS A 12 13.48 -8.87 -0.68
CA LYS A 12 14.90 -8.66 -1.01
C LYS A 12 15.24 -7.18 -1.23
N TYR A 13 14.33 -6.43 -1.84
CA TYR A 13 14.53 -5.01 -2.17
C TYR A 13 13.79 -4.03 -1.25
N TRP A 14 13.30 -4.49 -0.09
CA TRP A 14 12.57 -3.66 0.86
C TRP A 14 13.33 -2.40 1.31
N LYS A 15 14.64 -2.50 1.58
CA LYS A 15 15.45 -1.35 2.01
C LYS A 15 15.50 -0.25 0.93
N PRO A 16 15.91 -0.53 -0.32
CA PRO A 16 15.81 0.43 -1.42
C PRO A 16 14.41 1.01 -1.61
N SER A 17 13.37 0.17 -1.54
CA SER A 17 11.97 0.59 -1.67
C SER A 17 11.57 1.65 -0.64
N VAL A 18 11.94 1.45 0.63
CA VAL A 18 11.67 2.43 1.69
C VAL A 18 12.41 3.73 1.45
N THR A 19 13.66 3.69 0.98
CA THR A 19 14.39 4.91 0.61
C THR A 19 13.71 5.67 -0.53
N ILE A 20 13.25 4.95 -1.56
CA ILE A 20 12.51 5.54 -2.68
C ILE A 20 11.22 6.18 -2.19
N ALA A 21 10.46 5.50 -1.31
CA ALA A 21 9.23 6.04 -0.75
C ALA A 21 9.49 7.30 0.09
N ILE A 22 10.48 7.28 0.99
CA ILE A 22 10.82 8.45 1.82
C ILE A 22 11.19 9.65 0.95
N LEU A 23 12.08 9.47 -0.03
CA LEU A 23 12.48 10.55 -0.93
C LEU A 23 11.31 10.98 -1.83
N GLY A 24 10.53 10.02 -2.32
CA GLY A 24 9.34 10.22 -3.15
C GLY A 24 8.24 10.98 -2.42
N VAL A 25 8.22 10.97 -1.09
CA VAL A 25 7.29 11.78 -0.30
C VAL A 25 7.88 13.13 0.08
N ILE A 26 9.08 13.13 0.65
CA ILE A 26 9.67 14.34 1.24
C ILE A 26 9.99 15.38 0.16
N VAL A 27 10.55 14.95 -0.98
CA VAL A 27 11.00 15.89 -2.03
C VAL A 27 9.80 16.58 -2.70
N PRO A 28 8.75 15.87 -3.17
CA PRO A 28 7.57 16.52 -3.74
C PRO A 28 6.81 17.35 -2.71
N THR A 29 6.63 16.84 -1.49
CA THR A 29 5.94 17.57 -0.42
C THR A 29 6.66 18.87 -0.10
N GLY A 30 7.98 18.82 0.12
CA GLY A 30 8.78 19.99 0.48
C GLY A 30 8.87 21.02 -0.65
N SER A 31 9.07 20.57 -1.89
CA SER A 31 9.13 21.47 -3.05
C SER A 31 7.80 22.14 -3.34
N ALA A 32 6.69 21.41 -3.28
CA ALA A 32 5.35 21.97 -3.43
C ALA A 32 5.00 22.94 -2.28
N ALA A 33 5.34 22.59 -1.04
CA ALA A 33 5.10 23.47 0.11
C ALA A 33 5.89 24.78 0.00
N LEU A 34 7.17 24.72 -0.39
CA LEU A 34 7.98 25.93 -0.64
C LEU A 34 7.36 26.83 -1.70
N LEU A 35 6.90 26.24 -2.80
CA LEU A 35 6.28 26.97 -3.90
C LEU A 35 4.95 27.61 -3.45
N CYS A 36 4.09 26.87 -2.74
CA CYS A 36 2.84 27.37 -2.19
C CYS A 36 3.04 28.48 -1.16
N ALA A 37 4.02 28.36 -0.26
CA ALA A 37 4.27 29.37 0.77
C ALA A 37 4.88 30.65 0.19
N LEU A 38 5.88 30.53 -0.69
CA LEU A 38 6.65 31.68 -1.17
C LEU A 38 5.99 32.40 -2.35
N VAL A 39 5.34 31.66 -3.26
CA VAL A 39 4.77 32.24 -4.49
C VAL A 39 3.30 32.62 -4.29
N PHE A 40 2.52 31.75 -3.65
CA PHE A 40 1.09 31.96 -3.44
C PHE A 40 0.74 32.60 -2.09
N GLY A 41 1.72 32.75 -1.19
CA GLY A 41 1.53 33.39 0.10
C GLY A 41 0.66 32.58 1.08
N PHE A 42 0.52 31.27 0.87
CA PHE A 42 -0.20 30.42 1.80
C PHE A 42 0.56 30.25 3.12
N SER A 43 -0.17 30.00 4.22
CA SER A 43 0.47 29.62 5.47
C SER A 43 1.25 28.32 5.29
N TRP A 44 2.32 28.15 6.07
CA TRP A 44 3.14 26.93 6.02
C TRP A 44 2.34 25.66 6.27
N GLU A 45 1.33 25.74 7.14
CA GLU A 45 0.41 24.63 7.43
C GLU A 45 -0.38 24.21 6.18
N THR A 46 -1.00 25.17 5.50
CA THR A 46 -1.74 24.92 4.26
C THR A 46 -0.82 24.47 3.13
N ALA A 47 0.36 25.08 3.01
CA ALA A 47 1.33 24.73 1.99
C ALA A 47 1.88 23.30 2.16
N LEU A 48 2.20 22.88 3.39
CA LEU A 48 2.61 21.52 3.70
C LEU A 48 1.49 20.52 3.44
N PHE A 49 0.25 20.87 3.79
CA PHE A 49 -0.90 20.02 3.51
C PHE A 49 -1.10 19.82 2.00
N ILE A 50 -1.02 20.90 1.21
CA ILE A 50 -1.09 20.82 -0.26
C ILE A 50 0.04 19.96 -0.81
N GLY A 51 1.28 20.19 -0.35
CA GLY A 51 2.43 19.41 -0.80
C GLY A 51 2.26 17.92 -0.51
N LEU A 52 1.72 17.57 0.66
CA LEU A 52 1.47 16.20 1.04
C LEU A 52 0.40 15.53 0.16
N VAL A 53 -0.69 16.24 -0.12
CA VAL A 53 -1.75 15.75 -1.02
C VAL A 53 -1.22 15.52 -2.43
N LEU A 54 -0.36 16.41 -2.93
CA LEU A 54 0.28 16.27 -4.25
C LEU A 54 1.31 15.15 -4.32
N SER A 55 1.82 14.71 -3.17
CA SER A 55 2.84 13.68 -3.09
C SER A 55 2.29 12.25 -3.09
N ALA A 56 1.00 12.08 -2.81
CA ALA A 56 0.38 10.76 -2.73
C ALA A 56 0.39 10.06 -4.11
N THR A 57 0.94 8.84 -4.18
CA THR A 57 1.11 8.12 -5.45
C THR A 57 0.00 7.08 -5.67
N SER A 58 -0.40 6.88 -6.93
CA SER A 58 -1.36 5.82 -7.31
C SER A 58 -0.66 4.51 -7.68
N VAL A 59 -0.81 3.49 -6.84
CA VAL A 59 -0.24 2.14 -7.07
C VAL A 59 -0.89 1.43 -8.26
N SER A 60 -2.19 1.65 -8.48
CA SER A 60 -2.99 0.94 -9.49
C SER A 60 -2.48 1.16 -10.91
N ILE A 61 -2.18 2.42 -11.27
CA ILE A 61 -1.69 2.78 -12.59
C ILE A 61 -0.28 2.19 -12.80
N THR A 62 0.57 2.31 -11.79
CA THR A 62 1.95 1.81 -11.86
C THR A 62 2.01 0.29 -12.03
N VAL A 63 1.20 -0.46 -11.27
CA VAL A 63 1.08 -1.92 -11.42
C VAL A 63 0.63 -2.31 -12.83
N GLN A 64 -0.37 -1.61 -13.37
CA GLN A 64 -0.90 -1.86 -14.70
C GLN A 64 0.19 -1.66 -15.78
N VAL A 65 0.91 -0.54 -15.73
CA VAL A 65 1.99 -0.22 -16.68
C VAL A 65 3.15 -1.23 -16.57
N LEU A 66 3.56 -1.57 -15.35
CA LEU A 66 4.62 -2.57 -15.14
C LEU A 66 4.23 -3.95 -15.70
N ARG A 67 2.95 -4.32 -15.63
CA ARG A 67 2.43 -5.55 -16.22
C ARG A 67 2.44 -5.49 -17.75
N GLU A 68 1.96 -4.40 -18.34
CA GLU A 68 1.97 -4.20 -19.80
C GLU A 68 3.39 -4.24 -20.37
N MET A 69 4.37 -3.77 -19.60
CA MET A 69 5.79 -3.83 -19.94
C MET A 69 6.46 -5.19 -19.65
N ASN A 70 5.76 -6.17 -19.08
CA ASN A 70 6.33 -7.43 -18.57
C ASN A 70 7.51 -7.22 -17.59
N ARG A 71 7.44 -6.19 -16.75
CA ARG A 71 8.49 -5.82 -15.77
C ARG A 71 8.09 -6.01 -14.31
N MET A 72 6.97 -6.66 -14.02
CA MET A 72 6.51 -6.93 -12.65
C MET A 72 7.54 -7.65 -11.78
N ASN A 73 8.25 -8.64 -12.34
CA ASN A 73 9.27 -9.43 -11.64
C ASN A 73 10.70 -8.91 -11.80
N SER A 74 10.86 -7.70 -12.34
CA SER A 74 12.17 -7.06 -12.43
C SER A 74 12.59 -6.48 -11.09
N ARG A 75 13.89 -6.15 -10.97
CA ARG A 75 14.41 -5.45 -9.79
C ARG A 75 13.69 -4.11 -9.61
N GLU A 76 13.47 -3.40 -10.71
CA GLU A 76 12.79 -2.10 -10.76
C GLU A 76 11.33 -2.23 -10.34
N GLY A 77 10.62 -3.24 -10.87
CA GLY A 77 9.23 -3.53 -10.52
C GLY A 77 9.07 -3.85 -9.03
N ALA A 78 9.92 -4.71 -8.47
CA ALA A 78 9.91 -5.03 -7.05
C ALA A 78 10.21 -3.79 -6.18
N MET A 79 11.16 -2.94 -6.60
CA MET A 79 11.49 -1.71 -5.87
C MET A 79 10.32 -0.72 -5.88
N ILE A 80 9.67 -0.53 -7.03
CA ILE A 80 8.52 0.37 -7.20
C ILE A 80 7.31 -0.12 -6.40
N LEU A 81 6.99 -1.41 -6.45
CA LEU A 81 5.87 -2.00 -5.69
C LEU A 81 6.12 -1.92 -4.19
N GLY A 82 7.34 -2.22 -3.74
CA GLY A 82 7.70 -2.05 -2.33
C GLY A 82 7.68 -0.59 -1.90
N ALA A 83 8.05 0.35 -2.78
CA ALA A 83 8.01 1.78 -2.49
C ALA A 83 6.56 2.26 -2.35
N ALA A 84 5.67 1.83 -3.25
CA ALA A 84 4.23 2.06 -3.17
C ALA A 84 3.62 1.59 -1.84
N VAL A 85 4.04 0.42 -1.34
CA VAL A 85 3.63 -0.08 -0.03
C VAL A 85 4.09 0.84 1.11
N ALA A 86 5.36 1.25 1.09
CA ALA A 86 5.89 2.14 2.12
C ALA A 86 5.27 3.55 2.04
N ASP A 87 4.97 4.03 0.84
CA ASP A 87 4.31 5.31 0.55
C ASP A 87 2.95 5.42 1.25
N ASP A 88 2.10 4.37 1.15
CA ASP A 88 0.78 4.29 1.78
C ASP A 88 0.82 4.40 3.32
N ILE A 89 1.93 3.96 3.92
CA ILE A 89 2.15 4.10 5.37
C ILE A 89 2.63 5.52 5.69
N ILE A 90 3.65 6.01 4.98
CA ILE A 90 4.25 7.32 5.20
C ILE A 90 3.21 8.43 5.01
N CYS A 91 2.43 8.39 3.92
CA CYS A 91 1.42 9.39 3.62
C CYS A 91 0.38 9.52 4.73
N VAL A 92 -0.10 8.41 5.31
CA VAL A 92 -1.07 8.49 6.41
C VAL A 92 -0.45 9.00 7.72
N ILE A 93 0.81 8.68 7.99
CA ILE A 93 1.53 9.25 9.14
C ILE A 93 1.60 10.77 8.99
N LEU A 94 2.06 11.24 7.83
CA LEU A 94 2.19 12.66 7.56
C LEU A 94 0.83 13.36 7.54
N LEU A 95 -0.22 12.73 7.01
CA LEU A 95 -1.58 13.30 7.01
C LEU A 95 -2.10 13.46 8.45
N GLY A 96 -1.90 12.46 9.30
CA GLY A 96 -2.26 12.53 10.71
C GLY A 96 -1.51 13.64 11.45
N LEU A 97 -0.21 13.81 11.17
CA LEU A 97 0.58 14.93 11.69
C LEU A 97 0.05 16.28 11.17
N SER A 98 -0.20 16.42 9.87
CA SER A 98 -0.72 17.66 9.27
C SER A 98 -2.08 18.07 9.86
N ILE A 99 -3.00 17.13 10.07
CA ILE A 99 -4.29 17.41 10.71
C ILE A 99 -4.10 17.95 12.13
N SER A 100 -3.05 17.52 12.82
CA SER A 100 -2.80 17.93 14.20
C SER A 100 -2.02 19.25 14.34
N PHE A 101 -1.34 19.67 13.26
CA PHE A 101 -0.78 21.03 13.16
C PHE A 101 -1.86 22.05 12.76
N VAL A 102 -2.82 21.65 11.93
CA VAL A 102 -3.93 22.50 11.49
C VAL A 102 -5.07 22.56 12.53
N GLY A 103 -5.33 21.45 13.23
CA GLY A 103 -6.34 21.37 14.28
C GLY A 103 -5.73 21.66 15.65
N SER A 104 -6.34 22.56 16.43
CA SER A 104 -5.90 23.03 17.76
C SER A 104 -5.78 21.96 18.87
N SER A 105 -5.92 20.69 18.52
CA SER A 105 -5.86 19.52 19.40
C SER A 105 -4.59 18.74 19.08
N GLY A 106 -3.55 18.94 19.89
CA GLY A 106 -2.26 18.28 19.72
C GLY A 106 -2.40 16.77 19.57
N THR A 107 -1.70 16.21 18.57
CA THR A 107 -1.61 14.75 18.39
C THR A 107 -1.03 14.13 19.65
N SER A 108 -1.83 13.36 20.39
CA SER A 108 -1.27 12.40 21.32
C SER A 108 -0.55 11.30 20.53
N GLY A 109 0.59 10.79 21.00
CA GLY A 109 1.26 9.64 20.37
C GLY A 109 0.33 8.41 20.21
N ILE A 110 -0.75 8.37 21.00
CA ILE A 110 -1.83 7.38 20.92
C ILE A 110 -2.61 7.49 19.59
N ALA A 111 -2.83 8.70 19.08
CA ALA A 111 -3.53 8.90 17.80
C ALA A 111 -2.69 8.42 16.61
N LEU A 112 -1.37 8.66 16.63
CA LEU A 112 -0.45 8.11 15.62
C LEU A 112 -0.39 6.58 15.68
N LEU A 113 -0.35 6.01 16.90
CA LEU A 113 -0.38 4.56 17.06
C LEU A 113 -1.69 3.94 16.52
N LYS A 114 -2.84 4.61 16.72
CA LYS A 114 -4.13 4.20 16.15
C LYS A 114 -4.17 4.28 14.61
N LEU A 115 -3.41 5.18 14.00
CA LEU A 115 -3.31 5.31 12.53
C LEU A 115 -2.35 4.29 11.91
N ILE A 116 -1.21 4.03 12.55
CA ILE A 116 -0.15 3.14 12.04
C ILE A 116 -0.43 1.68 12.38
N GLY A 117 -0.95 1.41 13.58
CA GLY A 117 -1.17 0.07 14.11
C GLY A 117 -1.95 -0.85 13.17
N PRO A 118 -3.13 -0.42 12.64
CA PRO A 118 -3.91 -1.21 11.69
C PRO A 118 -3.15 -1.58 10.41
N LYS A 119 -2.28 -0.68 9.91
CA LYS A 119 -1.50 -0.91 8.69
C LYS A 119 -0.43 -1.98 8.90
N ILE A 120 0.31 -1.91 10.01
CA ILE A 120 1.30 -2.94 10.36
C ILE A 120 0.56 -4.28 10.58
N LEU A 121 -0.57 -4.22 11.28
CA LEU A 121 -1.41 -5.39 11.54
C LEU A 121 -1.92 -6.02 10.23
N PHE A 122 -2.27 -5.21 9.22
CA PHE A 122 -2.64 -5.70 7.90
C PHE A 122 -1.53 -6.58 7.30
N PHE A 123 -0.27 -6.14 7.29
CA PHE A 123 0.81 -6.96 6.72
C PHE A 123 0.99 -8.28 7.45
N VAL A 124 0.90 -8.27 8.79
CA VAL A 124 1.01 -9.48 9.60
C VAL A 124 -0.15 -10.43 9.31
N ILE A 125 -1.39 -9.92 9.28
CA ILE A 125 -2.58 -10.73 9.00
C ILE A 125 -2.55 -11.26 7.55
N ALA A 126 -2.26 -10.41 6.57
CA ALA A 126 -2.19 -10.80 5.17
C ALA A 126 -1.13 -11.88 4.93
N PHE A 127 0.03 -11.77 5.58
CA PHE A 127 1.07 -12.80 5.51
C PHE A 127 0.64 -14.12 6.17
N LEU A 128 0.04 -14.07 7.37
CA LEU A 128 -0.44 -15.26 8.07
C LEU A 128 -1.58 -15.96 7.32
N LEU A 129 -2.55 -15.18 6.83
CA LEU A 129 -3.65 -15.69 6.01
C LEU A 129 -3.11 -16.27 4.70
N GLY A 130 -2.19 -15.58 4.03
CA GLY A 130 -1.59 -16.07 2.80
C GLY A 130 -0.88 -17.41 3.01
N LYS A 131 -0.08 -17.52 4.08
CA LYS A 131 0.73 -18.72 4.33
C LYS A 131 -0.09 -19.94 4.81
N TRP A 132 -1.15 -19.73 5.59
CA TRP A 132 -1.86 -20.84 6.26
C TRP A 132 -3.32 -20.99 5.86
N PHE A 133 -4.02 -19.89 5.60
CA PHE A 133 -5.45 -19.91 5.31
C PHE A 133 -5.70 -20.14 3.81
N VAL A 134 -5.04 -19.38 2.93
CA VAL A 134 -5.21 -19.48 1.47
C VAL A 134 -5.01 -20.90 0.92
N PRO A 135 -3.90 -21.62 1.23
CA PRO A 135 -3.72 -22.97 0.68
C PRO A 135 -4.80 -23.95 1.14
N LYS A 136 -5.22 -23.89 2.41
CA LYS A 136 -6.31 -24.72 2.94
C LYS A 136 -7.65 -24.36 2.32
N PHE A 137 -7.91 -23.07 2.12
CA PHE A 137 -9.12 -22.57 1.52
C PHE A 137 -9.26 -23.06 0.07
N LEU A 138 -8.18 -22.97 -0.71
CA LEU A 138 -8.13 -23.51 -2.08
C LEU A 138 -8.31 -25.04 -2.10
N GLU A 139 -7.70 -25.77 -1.17
CA GLU A 139 -7.86 -27.23 -1.07
C GLU A 139 -9.30 -27.68 -0.74
N ILE A 140 -10.03 -26.88 0.03
CA ILE A 140 -11.45 -27.15 0.32
C ILE A 140 -12.30 -26.90 -0.91
N PHE A 141 -12.06 -25.79 -1.62
CA PHE A 141 -12.82 -25.43 -2.81
C PHE A 141 -12.56 -26.38 -3.98
N SER A 142 -11.35 -26.90 -4.14
CA SER A 142 -11.05 -27.87 -5.20
C SER A 142 -11.79 -29.22 -5.02
N LYS A 143 -12.27 -29.52 -3.81
CA LYS A 143 -13.07 -30.72 -3.50
C LYS A 143 -14.57 -30.55 -3.75
N LEU A 144 -15.04 -29.35 -4.05
CA LEU A 144 -16.46 -29.11 -4.35
C LEU A 144 -16.80 -29.61 -5.76
N ASN A 145 -18.00 -30.15 -5.98
CA ASN A 145 -18.45 -30.57 -7.31
C ASN A 145 -19.20 -29.42 -8.02
N ALA A 146 -18.50 -28.35 -8.34
CA ALA A 146 -19.03 -27.24 -9.13
C ALA A 146 -18.05 -26.83 -10.24
N SER A 147 -18.59 -26.19 -11.28
CA SER A 147 -17.80 -25.64 -12.38
C SER A 147 -17.00 -24.44 -11.88
N GLU A 148 -15.73 -24.30 -12.27
CA GLU A 148 -14.89 -23.11 -12.00
C GLU A 148 -14.64 -22.81 -10.50
N ASN A 149 -14.46 -23.85 -9.66
CA ASN A 149 -14.23 -23.66 -8.22
C ASN A 149 -13.01 -22.82 -7.89
N ASP A 150 -11.89 -23.06 -8.58
CA ASP A 150 -10.62 -22.40 -8.29
C ASP A 150 -10.71 -20.91 -8.63
N THR A 151 -11.35 -20.58 -9.76
CA THR A 151 -11.64 -19.20 -10.17
C THR A 151 -12.54 -18.49 -9.16
N THR A 152 -13.59 -19.17 -8.69
CA THR A 152 -14.51 -18.65 -7.68
C THR A 152 -13.78 -18.39 -6.35
N ALA A 153 -12.96 -19.35 -5.90
CA ALA A 153 -12.16 -19.21 -4.69
C ALA A 153 -11.16 -18.04 -4.79
N ALA A 154 -10.49 -17.90 -5.94
CA ALA A 154 -9.57 -16.80 -6.19
C ALA A 154 -10.26 -15.43 -6.14
N ILE A 155 -11.48 -15.32 -6.69
CA ILE A 155 -12.29 -14.09 -6.63
C ILE A 155 -12.70 -13.77 -5.18
N ILE A 156 -13.16 -14.78 -4.42
CA ILE A 156 -13.52 -14.61 -3.00
C ILE A 156 -12.31 -14.11 -2.20
N LEU A 157 -11.15 -14.73 -2.38
CA LEU A 157 -9.91 -14.31 -1.71
C LEU A 157 -9.48 -12.90 -2.14
N CYS A 158 -9.58 -12.57 -3.42
CA CYS A 158 -9.26 -11.24 -3.94
C CYS A 158 -10.10 -10.15 -3.25
N PHE A 159 -11.42 -10.30 -3.26
CA PHE A 159 -12.31 -9.34 -2.59
C PHE A 159 -12.16 -9.37 -1.07
N GLY A 160 -11.91 -10.53 -0.47
CA GLY A 160 -11.68 -10.68 0.97
C GLY A 160 -10.46 -9.91 1.45
N PHE A 161 -9.32 -10.05 0.76
CA PHE A 161 -8.11 -9.29 1.09
C PHE A 161 -8.23 -7.81 0.75
N ALA A 162 -8.90 -7.44 -0.35
CA ALA A 162 -9.17 -6.04 -0.69
C ALA A 162 -10.04 -5.36 0.39
N ALA A 163 -11.11 -6.02 0.83
CA ALA A 163 -11.94 -5.52 1.93
C ALA A 163 -11.16 -5.42 3.24
N LEU A 164 -10.31 -6.42 3.54
CA LEU A 164 -9.45 -6.40 4.72
C LEU A 164 -8.45 -5.22 4.68
N ALA A 165 -7.85 -4.94 3.50
CA ALA A 165 -6.96 -3.79 3.30
C ALA A 165 -7.68 -2.47 3.57
N VAL A 166 -8.85 -2.27 2.98
CA VAL A 166 -9.66 -1.05 3.16
C VAL A 166 -10.06 -0.88 4.63
N SER A 167 -10.47 -1.95 5.31
CA SER A 167 -10.84 -1.89 6.74
C SER A 167 -9.68 -1.46 7.65
N MET A 168 -8.44 -1.66 7.20
CA MET A 168 -7.21 -1.30 7.92
C MET A 168 -6.61 0.02 7.42
N GLY A 169 -7.28 0.73 6.50
CA GLY A 169 -6.83 2.02 5.96
C GLY A 169 -5.67 1.91 4.96
N MET A 170 -5.61 0.81 4.21
CA MET A 170 -4.73 0.61 3.07
C MET A 170 -5.52 0.66 1.75
N SER A 171 -4.83 0.83 0.62
CA SER A 171 -5.45 0.67 -0.70
C SER A 171 -6.01 -0.75 -0.92
N ASP A 172 -7.20 -0.82 -1.50
CA ASP A 172 -7.85 -2.04 -2.00
C ASP A 172 -6.97 -2.82 -3.00
N VAL A 173 -6.24 -2.11 -3.86
CA VAL A 173 -5.32 -2.71 -4.83
C VAL A 173 -4.17 -3.43 -4.16
N LEU A 174 -3.64 -2.92 -3.05
CA LEU A 174 -2.62 -3.63 -2.26
C LEU A 174 -3.20 -4.93 -1.68
N GLY A 175 -4.42 -4.89 -1.14
CA GLY A 175 -5.12 -6.09 -0.68
C GLY A 175 -5.26 -7.16 -1.76
N ALA A 176 -5.81 -6.78 -2.91
CA ALA A 176 -5.96 -7.67 -4.06
C ALA A 176 -4.61 -8.21 -4.58
N TYR A 177 -3.56 -7.38 -4.55
CA TYR A 177 -2.20 -7.80 -4.93
C TYR A 177 -1.66 -8.87 -3.98
N PHE A 178 -1.82 -8.71 -2.67
CA PHE A 178 -1.41 -9.71 -1.68
C PHE A 178 -2.21 -11.01 -1.77
N ALA A 179 -3.52 -10.95 -2.06
CA ALA A 179 -4.28 -12.17 -2.36
C ALA A 179 -3.69 -12.93 -3.55
N GLY A 180 -3.37 -12.23 -4.64
CA GLY A 180 -2.73 -12.86 -5.79
C GLY A 180 -1.37 -13.47 -5.44
N LEU A 181 -0.53 -12.78 -4.67
CA LEU A 181 0.74 -13.32 -4.19
C LEU A 181 0.56 -14.60 -3.38
N ALA A 182 -0.43 -14.60 -2.47
CA ALA A 182 -0.72 -15.75 -1.62
C ALA A 182 -1.29 -16.96 -2.38
N ILE A 183 -1.93 -16.74 -3.53
CA ILE A 183 -2.41 -17.82 -4.40
C ILE A 183 -1.25 -18.36 -5.27
N SER A 184 -0.26 -17.53 -5.59
CA SER A 184 0.89 -17.93 -6.41
C SER A 184 2.03 -18.62 -5.65
N GLU A 185 2.07 -18.46 -4.31
CA GLU A 185 2.99 -19.20 -3.43
C GLU A 185 2.44 -20.58 -3.06
#